data_AF-A0AAF0T8L9-F1
#
_entry.id   AF-A0AAF0T8L9-F1
#
_cell.length_a   1.000
_cell.length_b   1.000
_cell.length_c   1.000
_cell.angle_alpha   90.00
_cell.angle_beta   90.00
_cell.angle_gamma   90.00
#
_symmetry.space_group_name_H-M   'P 1'
#
loop_
_entity.id
_entity.type
_entity.pdbx_description
1 polymer ?
#
loop_
_entity_poly.entity_id
_entity_poly.type
_entity_poly.pdbx_seq_one_letter_code
_entity_poly.pdbx_strand_id
1 'polypeptide(L)'
;MIFCKGNTNSISRVMETLTHFSYVTSLQANMDMSNLFLAGVDDRTKDQLMRKTGFVLGALSIIHLGLPLSSKGWSKMECQQLIDKITSKITNAYSK
;
A
#
# COMPACT_ATOMS: atom_id res chain seq x y z
N MET A 1 3.90 -4.40 2.73
CA MET A 1 4.30 -4.29 1.31
C MET A 1 4.68 -5.69 0.84
N ILE A 2 4.22 -6.12 -0.34
CA ILE A 2 4.53 -7.46 -0.89
C ILE A 2 5.42 -7.25 -2.11
N PHE A 3 6.56 -7.95 -2.15
CA PHE A 3 7.51 -7.90 -3.25
C PHE A 3 7.54 -9.25 -3.97
N CYS A 4 7.55 -9.22 -5.30
CA CYS A 4 7.68 -10.42 -6.13
C CYS A 4 8.32 -10.06 -7.48
N LYS A 5 8.70 -11.08 -8.26
CA LYS A 5 9.22 -10.88 -9.62
C LYS A 5 8.12 -10.28 -10.51
N GLY A 6 8.48 -9.31 -11.35
CA GLY A 6 7.58 -8.63 -12.29
C GLY A 6 7.16 -9.50 -13.47
N ASN A 7 6.52 -10.63 -13.21
CA ASN A 7 5.95 -11.50 -14.23
C ASN A 7 4.59 -12.07 -13.78
N THR A 8 3.85 -12.60 -14.75
CA THR A 8 2.49 -13.10 -14.55
C THR A 8 2.41 -14.25 -13.55
N ASN A 9 3.40 -15.16 -13.55
CA ASN A 9 3.42 -16.32 -12.65
C ASN A 9 3.54 -15.91 -11.19
N SER A 10 4.49 -15.03 -10.87
CA SER A 10 4.70 -14.54 -9.52
C SER A 10 3.49 -13.73 -9.03
N ILE A 11 2.93 -12.86 -9.87
CA ILE A 11 1.73 -12.09 -9.56
C ILE A 11 0.52 -13.01 -9.34
N SER A 12 0.34 -14.08 -10.12
CA SER A 12 -0.72 -15.09 -9.87
C SER A 12 -0.64 -15.65 -8.45
N ARG A 13 0.56 -16.06 -8.03
CA ARG A 13 0.76 -16.64 -6.69
C ARG A 13 0.45 -15.63 -5.59
N VAL A 14 0.83 -14.37 -5.76
CA VAL A 14 0.49 -13.31 -4.81
C VAL A 14 -1.03 -13.12 -4.71
N MET A 15 -1.74 -13.05 -5.84
CA MET A 15 -3.20 -12.87 -5.85
C MET A 15 -3.95 -14.07 -5.26
N GLU A 16 -3.51 -15.30 -5.57
CA GLU A 16 -4.04 -16.52 -4.94
C GLU A 16 -3.85 -16.49 -3.41
N THR A 17 -2.67 -16.09 -2.95
CA THR A 17 -2.36 -15.96 -1.53
C THR A 17 -3.24 -14.91 -0.84
N LEU A 18 -3.43 -13.75 -1.47
CA LEU A 18 -4.31 -12.69 -0.95
C LEU A 18 -5.78 -13.15 -0.91
N THR A 19 -6.22 -13.90 -1.91
CA THR A 19 -7.58 -14.45 -1.96
C THR A 19 -7.79 -15.46 -0.83
N HIS A 20 -6.83 -16.38 -0.63
CA HIS A 20 -6.89 -17.33 0.47
C HIS A 20 -6.82 -16.65 1.84
N PHE A 21 -5.94 -15.67 2.01
CA PHE A 21 -5.86 -14.87 3.23
C PHE A 21 -7.21 -14.19 3.53
N SER A 22 -7.85 -13.62 2.51
CA SER A 22 -9.16 -13.01 2.65
C SER A 22 -10.23 -13.99 3.04
N TYR A 23 -10.24 -15.18 2.44
CA TYR A 23 -11.18 -16.25 2.79
C TYR A 23 -11.06 -16.66 4.27
N VAL A 24 -9.83 -16.83 4.77
CA VAL A 24 -9.59 -17.29 6.15
C VAL A 24 -9.83 -16.19 7.18
N THR A 25 -9.46 -14.95 6.87
CA THR A 25 -9.49 -13.84 7.84
C THR A 25 -10.71 -12.94 7.70
N SER A 26 -11.50 -13.09 6.63
CA SER A 26 -12.52 -12.13 6.19
C SER A 26 -11.99 -10.71 5.93
N LEU A 27 -10.67 -10.52 5.81
CA LEU A 27 -10.06 -9.24 5.46
C LEU A 27 -9.82 -9.17 3.95
N GLN A 28 -10.46 -8.23 3.27
CA GLN A 28 -10.25 -8.00 1.84
C GLN A 28 -9.26 -6.87 1.58
N ALA A 29 -8.44 -7.04 0.55
CA ALA A 29 -7.62 -5.94 0.05
C ALA A 29 -8.54 -4.85 -0.53
N ASN A 30 -8.35 -3.62 -0.07
CA ASN A 30 -9.07 -2.47 -0.62
C ASN A 30 -8.45 -2.12 -1.99
N MET A 31 -9.20 -2.31 -3.07
CA MET A 31 -8.73 -2.09 -4.45
C MET A 31 -8.38 -0.63 -4.74
N ASP A 32 -9.03 0.33 -4.08
CA ASP A 32 -8.79 1.77 -4.27
C ASP A 32 -7.52 2.25 -3.56
N MET A 33 -7.18 1.60 -2.44
CA MET A 33 -5.99 1.93 -1.65
C MET A 33 -4.77 1.08 -2.01
N SER A 34 -4.99 -0.08 -2.64
CA SER A 34 -3.92 -1.00 -3.04
C SER A 34 -3.31 -0.58 -4.36
N ASN A 35 -2.01 -0.30 -4.34
CA ASN A 35 -1.27 0.19 -5.49
C ASN A 35 -0.26 -0.86 -5.98
N LEU A 36 -0.11 -0.95 -7.30
CA LEU A 36 0.93 -1.75 -7.95
C LEU A 36 2.12 -0.86 -8.30
N PHE A 37 3.30 -1.23 -7.83
CA PHE A 37 4.57 -0.56 -8.16
C PHE A 37 5.39 -1.48 -9.05
N LEU A 38 5.78 -0.99 -10.23
CA LEU A 38 6.51 -1.77 -11.23
C LEU A 38 7.82 -1.07 -11.58
N ALA A 39 8.88 -1.88 -11.72
CA ALA A 39 10.19 -1.43 -12.16
C ALA A 39 10.82 -2.51 -13.05
N GLY A 40 11.50 -2.09 -14.13
CA GLY A 40 12.22 -3.01 -15.01
C GLY A 40 11.34 -4.00 -15.79
N VAL A 41 10.10 -3.62 -16.11
CA VAL A 41 9.19 -4.39 -16.97
C VAL A 41 8.82 -3.58 -18.20
N ASP A 42 8.60 -4.25 -19.33
CA ASP A 42 8.11 -3.63 -20.56
C ASP A 42 6.62 -3.27 -20.47
N ASP A 43 6.14 -2.40 -21.36
CA ASP A 43 4.76 -1.89 -21.34
C ASP A 43 3.71 -3.00 -21.53
N ARG A 44 4.02 -4.02 -22.34
CA ARG A 44 3.10 -5.15 -22.53
C ARG A 44 2.96 -5.95 -21.24
N THR A 45 4.08 -6.22 -20.56
CA THR A 45 4.06 -6.89 -19.25
C THR A 45 3.32 -6.04 -18.22
N LYS A 46 3.60 -4.74 -18.15
CA LYS A 46 2.90 -3.79 -17.26
C LYS A 46 1.38 -3.85 -17.43
N ASP A 47 0.89 -3.74 -18.66
CA ASP A 47 -0.55 -3.78 -18.95
C ASP A 47 -1.17 -5.12 -18.59
N GLN A 48 -0.46 -6.23 -18.82
CA GLN A 48 -0.91 -7.55 -18.41
C GLN A 48 -1.03 -7.66 -16.89
N LEU A 49 -0.04 -7.17 -16.15
CA LEU A 49 -0.04 -7.22 -14.69
C LEU A 49 -1.15 -6.34 -14.10
N MET A 50 -1.36 -5.14 -14.63
CA MET A 50 -2.44 -4.25 -14.20
C MET A 50 -3.82 -4.87 -14.44
N ARG A 51 -4.09 -5.42 -15.63
CA ARG A 51 -5.36 -6.12 -15.92
C ARG A 51 -5.59 -7.32 -15.00
N LYS A 52 -4.52 -8.01 -14.62
CA LYS A 52 -4.60 -9.24 -13.84
C LYS A 52 -4.79 -8.99 -12.34
N THR A 53 -4.24 -7.91 -11.80
CA THR A 53 -4.41 -7.56 -10.39
C THR A 53 -5.64 -6.69 -10.15
N GLY A 54 -6.00 -5.83 -11.11
CA GLY A 54 -7.00 -4.79 -10.93
C GLY A 54 -6.52 -3.60 -10.10
N PHE A 55 -5.25 -3.58 -9.68
CA PHE A 55 -4.66 -2.47 -8.92
C PHE A 55 -4.26 -1.32 -9.85
N VAL A 56 -4.42 -0.11 -9.34
CA VAL A 56 -3.92 1.10 -10.01
C VAL A 56 -2.39 1.18 -9.90
N LEU A 57 -1.76 1.79 -10.91
CA LEU A 57 -0.31 2.00 -10.88
C LEU A 57 0.02 3.10 -9.87
N GLY A 58 0.86 2.77 -8.89
CA GLY A 58 1.31 3.70 -7.86
C GLY A 58 2.49 4.55 -8.31
N ALA A 59 2.61 5.73 -7.71
CA ALA A 59 3.79 6.59 -7.83
C ALA A 59 4.64 6.52 -6.55
N LEU A 60 5.95 6.55 -6.70
CA LEU A 60 6.88 6.64 -5.58
C LEU A 60 6.70 8.01 -4.90
N SER A 61 6.95 8.07 -3.58
CA SER A 61 6.36 9.01 -2.59
C SER A 61 5.11 8.44 -1.92
N ILE A 62 5.18 7.16 -1.51
CA ILE A 62 4.10 6.51 -0.77
C ILE A 62 3.91 7.25 0.56
N ILE A 63 2.68 7.69 0.85
CA ILE A 63 2.36 8.34 2.13
C ILE A 63 1.70 7.32 3.05
N HIS A 64 2.29 7.09 4.21
CA HIS A 64 1.74 6.23 5.25
C HIS A 64 1.52 7.05 6.53
N LEU A 65 0.30 6.98 7.09
CA LEU A 65 -0.12 7.79 8.24
C LEU A 65 0.00 9.32 8.05
N GLY A 66 0.11 9.79 6.81
CA GLY A 66 0.31 11.21 6.49
C GLY A 66 1.78 11.64 6.42
N LEU A 67 2.72 10.69 6.53
CA LEU A 67 4.14 10.92 6.36
C LEU A 67 4.67 10.13 5.16
N PRO A 68 5.68 10.63 4.44
CA PRO A 68 6.32 9.86 3.38
C PRO A 68 6.98 8.60 3.96
N LEU A 69 6.79 7.47 3.28
CA LEU A 69 7.60 6.28 3.47
C LEU A 69 9.02 6.61 3.05
N SER A 70 9.89 6.72 4.04
CA SER A 70 11.29 7.04 3.87
C SER A 70 12.14 5.81 4.21
N SER A 71 13.21 5.59 3.45
CA SER A 71 14.24 4.61 3.80
C SER A 71 15.06 5.03 5.01
N LYS A 72 15.06 6.34 5.32
CA LYS A 72 15.56 6.90 6.57
C LYS A 72 14.43 6.91 7.60
N GLY A 73 14.74 6.64 8.85
CA GLY A 73 13.78 6.85 9.94
C GLY A 73 13.22 8.29 9.91
N TRP A 74 11.98 8.45 10.34
CA TRP A 74 11.36 9.77 10.44
C TRP A 74 12.12 10.62 11.46
N SER A 75 12.27 11.90 11.13
CA SER A 75 12.84 12.90 12.02
C SER A 75 11.94 13.11 13.25
N LYS A 76 12.51 13.64 14.33
CA LYS A 76 11.76 14.02 15.53
C LYS A 76 10.61 14.99 15.18
N MET A 77 10.82 15.88 14.21
CA MET A 77 9.82 16.84 13.77
C MET A 77 8.64 16.16 13.06
N GLU A 78 8.90 15.25 12.13
CA GLU A 78 7.85 14.47 11.45
C GLU A 78 7.04 13.62 12.42
N CYS A 79 7.73 12.97 13.38
CA CYS A 79 7.06 12.22 14.44
C CYS A 79 6.18 13.12 15.32
N GLN A 80 6.64 14.33 15.67
CA GLN A 80 5.86 15.28 16.45
C GLN A 80 4.58 15.70 15.71
N GLN A 81 4.67 15.99 14.41
CA GLN A 81 3.49 16.32 13.59
C GLN A 81 2.44 15.20 13.58
N LEU A 82 2.89 13.94 13.53
CA LEU A 82 1.99 12.79 13.61
C LEU A 82 1.33 12.69 15.00
N ILE A 83 2.10 12.88 16.08
CA ILE A 83 1.58 12.89 17.46
C ILE A 83 0.54 13.99 17.64
N ASP A 84 0.81 15.20 17.16
CA ASP A 84 -0.11 16.34 17.27
C ASP A 84 -1.42 16.06 16.52
N LYS A 85 -1.33 15.45 15.32
CA LYS A 85 -2.50 15.06 14.52
C LYS A 85 -3.35 13.98 15.21
N ILE A 86 -2.72 12.99 15.85
CA ILE A 86 -3.41 11.95 16.62
C ILE A 86 -4.08 12.57 17.85
N THR A 87 -3.32 13.36 18.61
CA THR A 87 -3.79 14.03 19.83
C THR A 87 -4.99 14.92 19.53
N SER A 88 -4.91 15.76 18.49
CA SER A 88 -6.01 16.62 18.05
C SER A 88 -7.28 15.82 17.72
N LYS A 89 -7.15 14.70 17.00
CA LYS A 89 -8.30 13.83 16.70
C LYS A 89 -8.92 13.23 17.95
N ILE A 90 -8.11 12.79 18.91
CA ILE A 90 -8.59 12.24 20.19
C ILE A 90 -9.29 13.34 20.98
N THR A 91 -8.63 14.47 21.21
CA THR A 91 -9.21 15.60 21.96
C THR A 91 -10.54 16.02 21.35
N ASN A 92 -10.62 16.25 20.04
CA ASN A 92 -11.86 16.66 19.39
C ASN A 92 -12.98 15.60 19.44
N ALA A 93 -12.62 14.31 19.45
CA ALA A 93 -13.60 13.22 19.54
C ALA A 93 -14.17 13.04 20.96
N TYR A 94 -13.39 13.37 21.99
CA TYR A 94 -13.76 13.18 23.39
C TYR A 94 -14.01 14.49 24.16
N SER A 95 -13.85 15.66 23.54
CA SER A 95 -14.29 16.94 24.08
C SER A 95 -15.81 17.08 23.93
N LYS A 96 -16.53 16.38 24.81
CA LYS A 96 -17.89 16.71 25.23
C LYS A 96 -17.84 17.14 26.68
#